data_AF-A0A7X4IRX3-F1
#
_entry.id   AF-A0A7X4IRX3-F1
#
_cell.length_a   1.000
_cell.length_b   1.000
_cell.length_c   1.000
_cell.angle_alpha   90.00
_cell.angle_beta   90.00
_cell.angle_gamma   90.00
#
_symmetry.space_group_name_H-M   'P 1'
#
loop_
_entity.id
_entity.type
_entity.pdbx_description
1 polymer ?
#
loop_
_entity_poly.entity_id
_entity_poly.type
_entity_poly.pdbx_seq_one_letter_code
_entity_poly.pdbx_strand_id
1 'polypeptide(L)'
;MATREIGRKSQRAEMKGAAPGAGRAAVGFAGRAFVLLSCIPVAACDTADREAGEIEHSFLPIGVPEESRPYAASYTSVDAVLEGDTIWAVWALSDTLYKFDRDGSVIERFPLSLPRPMGVLPGAEAGVITDPRALQAAAESLTQVNSVFLLRDGVLAVQSMQARGFDAVWDLLMVDRRGAQVWSAARMPRLYAVVGDLFYFDDPASLLPNHWVVAWWRGDG
;
A
#
# COMPACT_ATOMS: atom_id res chain seq x y z
N MET A 1 14.86 29.98 -15.45
CA MET A 1 14.15 28.84 -14.83
C MET A 1 12.92 28.57 -15.68
N ALA A 2 12.91 27.45 -16.40
CA ALA A 2 11.82 27.12 -17.32
C ALA A 2 10.83 26.17 -16.62
N THR A 3 9.62 26.68 -16.37
CA THR A 3 8.48 25.93 -15.84
C THR A 3 7.91 25.08 -16.97
N ARG A 4 7.92 23.74 -16.83
CA ARG A 4 7.25 22.83 -17.78
C ARG A 4 5.82 22.57 -17.32
N GLU A 5 4.85 22.93 -18.16
CA GLU A 5 3.43 22.60 -17.98
C GLU A 5 3.17 21.11 -18.25
N ILE A 6 2.31 20.52 -17.43
CA ILE A 6 1.73 19.18 -17.65
C ILE A 6 0.38 19.38 -18.33
N GLY A 7 0.29 19.00 -19.61
CA GLY A 7 -0.95 19.06 -20.38
C GLY A 7 -1.98 18.04 -19.89
N ARG A 8 -3.13 18.52 -19.39
CA ARG A 8 -4.29 17.73 -19.00
C ARG A 8 -5.10 17.36 -20.25
N LYS A 9 -5.24 16.06 -20.56
CA LYS A 9 -6.26 15.58 -21.50
C LYS A 9 -7.39 14.92 -20.71
N SER A 10 -8.49 15.64 -20.56
CA SER A 10 -9.77 15.10 -20.09
C SER A 10 -10.46 14.38 -21.25
N GLN A 11 -10.52 13.05 -21.20
CA GLN A 11 -11.41 12.29 -22.08
C GLN A 11 -12.79 12.19 -21.42
N ARG A 12 -13.77 12.84 -22.04
CA ARG A 12 -15.19 12.73 -21.70
C ARG A 12 -15.74 11.51 -22.44
N ALA A 13 -16.05 10.43 -21.74
CA ALA A 13 -16.73 9.28 -22.34
C ALA A 13 -18.22 9.60 -22.49
N GLU A 14 -18.68 9.84 -23.72
CA GLU A 14 -20.11 9.82 -24.06
C GLU A 14 -20.57 8.36 -24.21
N MET A 15 -21.42 7.87 -23.28
CA MET A 15 -22.17 6.64 -23.49
C MET A 15 -23.47 6.96 -24.26
N LYS A 16 -23.48 6.67 -25.57
CA LYS A 16 -24.72 6.52 -26.34
C LYS A 16 -25.21 5.08 -26.21
N GLY A 17 -26.46 4.93 -25.80
CA GLY A 17 -27.12 3.64 -25.63
C GLY A 17 -27.45 2.93 -26.94
N ALA A 18 -27.36 1.61 -26.91
CA ALA A 18 -28.13 0.69 -27.74
C ALA A 18 -28.19 -0.68 -27.04
N ALA A 19 -29.41 -1.21 -26.86
CA ALA A 19 -29.69 -2.57 -26.42
C ALA A 19 -29.93 -3.49 -27.64
N PRO A 20 -30.31 -4.77 -27.46
CA PRO A 20 -29.52 -5.88 -26.93
C PRO A 20 -29.31 -6.96 -28.01
N GLY A 21 -28.18 -7.67 -27.98
CA GLY A 21 -27.88 -8.77 -28.89
C GLY A 21 -27.07 -9.87 -28.20
N ALA A 22 -27.68 -11.04 -28.05
CA ALA A 22 -27.15 -12.21 -27.37
C ALA A 22 -25.91 -12.80 -28.07
N GLY A 23 -24.93 -13.23 -27.27
CA GLY A 23 -23.75 -13.96 -27.72
C GLY A 23 -22.77 -14.17 -26.56
N ARG A 24 -23.15 -15.00 -25.57
CA ARG A 24 -22.27 -15.39 -24.46
C ARG A 24 -21.17 -16.33 -24.99
N ALA A 25 -20.01 -15.76 -25.32
CA ALA A 25 -18.74 -16.49 -25.27
C ALA A 25 -18.10 -16.19 -23.91
N ALA A 26 -17.99 -17.21 -23.05
CA ALA A 26 -17.32 -17.10 -21.78
C ALA A 26 -15.80 -17.05 -22.01
N VAL A 27 -15.23 -15.85 -22.01
CA VAL A 27 -13.79 -15.68 -21.82
C VAL A 27 -13.57 -15.59 -20.31
N GLY A 28 -13.10 -16.69 -19.74
CA GLY A 28 -12.72 -16.76 -18.33
C GLY A 28 -11.51 -15.88 -18.08
N PHE A 29 -11.74 -14.67 -17.56
CA PHE A 29 -10.69 -13.93 -16.89
C PHE A 29 -10.54 -14.50 -15.48
N ALA A 30 -9.33 -14.95 -15.15
CA ALA A 30 -8.95 -15.31 -13.80
C ALA A 30 -9.09 -14.07 -12.90
N GLY A 31 -10.23 -13.98 -12.21
CA GLY A 31 -10.52 -12.91 -11.26
C GLY A 31 -9.58 -13.03 -10.07
N ARG A 32 -8.76 -12.00 -9.86
CA ARG A 32 -8.19 -11.72 -8.54
C ARG A 32 -9.34 -11.22 -7.66
N ALA A 33 -9.65 -11.98 -6.62
CA ALA A 33 -10.58 -11.56 -5.59
C ALA A 33 -9.97 -10.37 -4.82
N PHE A 34 -10.58 -9.21 -4.93
CA PHE A 34 -10.39 -8.12 -3.98
C PHE A 34 -11.42 -8.31 -2.87
N VAL A 35 -10.96 -8.69 -1.69
CA VAL A 35 -11.80 -8.68 -0.49
C VAL A 35 -11.59 -7.32 0.17
N LEU A 36 -12.59 -6.44 0.03
CA LEU A 36 -12.66 -5.18 0.75
C LEU A 36 -13.18 -5.49 2.17
N LEU A 37 -12.30 -5.55 3.15
CA LEU A 37 -12.66 -5.77 4.56
C LEU A 37 -12.25 -4.56 5.39
N SER A 38 -13.10 -3.54 5.38
CA SER A 38 -13.07 -2.49 6.41
C SER A 38 -13.72 -3.04 7.69
N CYS A 39 -12.95 -3.04 8.80
CA CYS A 39 -13.39 -3.27 10.19
C CYS A 39 -13.59 -4.71 10.70
N ILE A 40 -12.91 -5.71 10.13
CA ILE A 40 -12.77 -7.03 10.76
C ILE A 40 -11.32 -7.16 11.26
N PRO A 41 -11.02 -7.78 12.43
CA PRO A 41 -9.64 -8.15 12.77
C PRO A 41 -9.01 -8.77 11.53
N VAL A 42 -7.93 -8.15 11.06
CA VAL A 42 -7.24 -8.46 9.80
C VAL A 42 -7.23 -9.98 9.65
N ALA A 43 -8.04 -10.49 8.72
CA ALA A 43 -7.92 -11.88 8.34
C ALA A 43 -6.49 -11.99 7.86
N ALA A 44 -5.69 -12.71 8.65
CA ALA A 44 -4.33 -13.00 8.31
C ALA A 44 -4.32 -13.56 6.88
N CYS A 45 -3.21 -13.38 6.16
CA CYS A 45 -2.95 -14.23 5.02
C CYS A 45 -2.75 -15.66 5.55
N ASP A 46 -3.86 -16.31 5.86
CA ASP A 46 -3.93 -17.71 6.21
C ASP A 46 -3.88 -18.46 4.88
N THR A 47 -2.98 -19.43 4.77
CA THR A 47 -3.26 -20.52 3.83
C THR A 47 -4.37 -21.34 4.47
N ALA A 48 -5.59 -21.13 4.01
CA ALA A 48 -6.64 -22.09 4.30
C ALA A 48 -6.31 -23.36 3.52
N ASP A 49 -6.20 -24.50 4.20
CA ASP A 49 -6.44 -25.78 3.53
C ASP A 49 -7.91 -25.74 3.08
N ARG A 50 -8.08 -25.65 1.75
CA ARG A 50 -9.37 -25.47 1.11
C ARG A 50 -10.28 -26.69 1.29
N GLU A 51 -9.72 -27.86 1.59
CA GLU A 51 -10.49 -29.09 1.84
C GLU A 51 -10.87 -29.26 3.31
N ALA A 52 -10.00 -28.88 4.24
CA ALA A 52 -10.25 -29.03 5.68
C ALA A 52 -11.09 -27.90 6.29
N GLY A 53 -11.06 -26.68 5.71
CA GLY A 53 -11.73 -25.52 6.29
C GLY A 53 -11.13 -25.04 7.61
N GLU A 54 -9.95 -25.54 7.96
CA GLU A 54 -9.18 -25.17 9.15
C GLU A 54 -7.99 -24.28 8.77
N ILE A 55 -7.65 -23.35 9.67
CA ILE A 55 -6.45 -22.53 9.55
C ILE A 55 -5.31 -23.33 10.20
N GLU A 56 -4.43 -23.95 9.40
CA GLU A 56 -3.29 -24.70 9.94
C GLU A 56 -2.16 -23.77 10.43
N HIS A 57 -1.87 -22.71 9.67
CA HIS A 57 -0.78 -21.78 9.96
C HIS A 57 -1.12 -20.35 9.51
N SER A 58 -0.94 -19.38 10.42
CA SER A 58 -0.93 -17.96 10.07
C SER A 58 0.49 -17.59 9.63
N PHE A 59 0.68 -17.30 8.34
CA PHE A 59 2.00 -17.01 7.75
C PHE A 59 2.60 -15.67 8.16
N LEU A 60 1.95 -14.96 9.08
CA LEU A 60 2.50 -13.73 9.65
C LEU A 60 2.74 -13.93 11.15
N PRO A 61 3.78 -14.67 11.58
CA PRO A 61 4.48 -14.27 12.79
C PRO A 61 5.12 -12.94 12.44
N ILE A 62 4.35 -11.85 12.55
CA ILE A 62 4.78 -10.56 12.03
C ILE A 62 6.13 -10.28 12.68
N GLY A 63 7.19 -10.28 11.87
CA GLY A 63 8.53 -9.86 12.24
C GLY A 63 8.55 -8.36 12.44
N VAL A 64 7.57 -7.83 13.18
CA VAL A 64 7.60 -6.51 13.75
C VAL A 64 8.92 -6.48 14.50
N PRO A 65 9.83 -5.55 14.13
CA PRO A 65 11.03 -5.33 14.90
C PRO A 65 10.67 -5.30 16.38
N GLU A 66 11.52 -5.86 17.23
CA GLU A 66 11.19 -6.04 18.66
C GLU A 66 10.74 -4.72 19.30
N GLU A 67 11.34 -3.62 18.85
CA GLU A 67 11.03 -2.23 19.19
C GLU A 67 9.61 -1.77 18.80
N SER A 68 9.00 -2.35 17.77
CA SER A 68 7.67 -1.98 17.26
C SER A 68 6.56 -2.92 17.77
N ARG A 69 6.90 -4.02 18.46
CA ARG A 69 5.91 -5.01 18.97
C ARG A 69 4.81 -4.40 19.86
N PRO A 70 5.08 -3.44 20.76
CA PRO A 70 4.03 -2.80 21.58
C PRO A 70 2.98 -2.05 20.75
N TYR A 71 3.33 -1.68 19.51
CA TYR A 71 2.47 -0.91 18.63
C TYR A 71 1.83 -1.72 17.51
N ALA A 72 2.38 -2.89 17.23
CA ALA A 72 1.84 -3.83 16.25
C ALA A 72 0.34 -3.99 16.44
N ALA A 73 -0.12 -4.17 17.69
CA ALA A 73 -1.53 -4.35 18.03
C ALA A 73 -2.42 -3.11 17.75
N SER A 74 -1.85 -1.91 17.75
CA SER A 74 -2.60 -0.65 17.61
C SER A 74 -2.57 -0.07 16.19
N TYR A 75 -1.57 -0.43 15.37
CA TYR A 75 -1.36 0.11 14.02
C TYR A 75 -1.08 -1.01 13.01
N THR A 76 -1.88 -2.08 13.04
CA THR A 76 -1.74 -3.34 12.27
C THR A 76 -1.83 -3.21 10.74
N SER A 77 -1.55 -2.06 10.11
CA SER A 77 -1.51 -2.02 8.64
C SER A 77 -0.25 -2.72 8.16
N VAL A 78 -0.44 -3.89 7.56
CA VAL A 78 0.57 -4.63 6.78
C VAL A 78 0.08 -4.65 5.35
N ASP A 79 0.99 -4.43 4.41
CA ASP A 79 0.70 -4.69 3.00
C ASP A 79 1.83 -5.51 2.39
N ALA A 80 1.46 -6.35 1.42
CA ALA A 80 2.39 -7.25 0.78
C ALA A 80 2.04 -7.50 -0.69
N VAL A 81 3.07 -7.68 -1.51
CA VAL A 81 2.95 -8.03 -2.91
C VAL A 81 3.88 -9.19 -3.25
N LEU A 82 3.41 -10.06 -4.14
CA LEU A 82 4.14 -11.23 -4.59
C LEU A 82 4.90 -10.94 -5.88
N GLU A 83 6.20 -11.28 -5.90
CA GLU A 83 7.06 -11.28 -7.09
C GLU A 83 7.67 -12.67 -7.27
N GLY A 84 7.11 -13.48 -8.18
CA GLY A 84 7.58 -14.86 -8.40
C GLY A 84 7.50 -15.71 -7.13
N ASP A 85 8.66 -16.10 -6.60
CA ASP A 85 8.80 -16.88 -5.36
C ASP A 85 9.20 -16.03 -4.15
N THR A 86 9.09 -14.71 -4.25
CA THR A 86 9.41 -13.79 -3.16
C THR A 86 8.22 -12.92 -2.79
N ILE A 87 8.15 -12.56 -1.52
CA ILE A 87 7.11 -11.69 -0.97
C ILE A 87 7.78 -10.39 -0.55
N TRP A 88 7.27 -9.26 -1.05
CA TRP A 88 7.65 -7.93 -0.60
C TRP A 88 6.60 -7.44 0.38
N ALA A 89 7.03 -6.95 1.54
CA ALA A 89 6.09 -6.46 2.55
C ALA A 89 6.58 -5.20 3.26
N VAL A 90 5.61 -4.41 3.71
CA VAL A 90 5.78 -3.17 4.47
C VAL A 90 4.82 -3.15 5.65
N TRP A 91 5.17 -2.35 6.65
CA TRP A 91 4.40 -2.15 7.88
C TRP A 91 4.17 -0.67 8.11
N ALA A 92 2.97 -0.30 8.60
CA ALA A 92 2.66 1.07 9.00
C ALA A 92 3.74 1.68 9.88
N LEU A 93 4.26 0.87 10.81
CA LEU A 93 5.27 1.28 11.76
C LEU A 93 6.63 0.65 11.47
N SER A 94 7.06 0.71 10.22
CA SER A 94 8.43 0.41 9.84
C SER A 94 8.84 1.34 8.71
N ASP A 95 10.08 1.81 8.76
CA ASP A 95 10.75 2.47 7.64
C ASP A 95 11.49 1.46 6.77
N THR A 96 11.19 0.17 6.87
CA THR A 96 11.89 -0.89 6.16
C THR A 96 10.93 -1.62 5.23
N LEU A 97 11.37 -1.82 3.99
CA LEU A 97 10.80 -2.75 3.03
C LEU A 97 11.50 -4.09 3.20
N TYR A 98 10.73 -5.15 3.40
CA TYR A 98 11.27 -6.49 3.62
C TYR A 98 10.98 -7.36 2.42
N LYS A 99 11.90 -8.28 2.17
CA LYS A 99 11.77 -9.32 1.16
C LYS A 99 11.88 -10.68 1.83
N PHE A 100 10.90 -11.53 1.59
CA PHE A 100 10.82 -12.88 2.12
C PHE A 100 10.82 -13.92 1.01
N ASP A 101 11.20 -15.14 1.35
CA ASP A 101 10.87 -16.32 0.54
C ASP A 101 9.40 -16.73 0.73
N ARG A 102 8.97 -17.77 0.02
CA ARG A 102 7.61 -18.33 0.15
C ARG A 102 7.32 -18.94 1.52
N ASP A 103 8.36 -19.34 2.25
CA ASP A 103 8.25 -19.98 3.56
C ASP A 103 8.19 -18.93 4.69
N GLY A 104 8.35 -17.64 4.36
CA GLY A 104 8.29 -16.53 5.31
C GLY A 104 9.63 -16.19 5.95
N SER A 105 10.74 -16.75 5.48
CA SER A 105 12.08 -16.36 5.94
C SER A 105 12.48 -15.02 5.34
N VAL A 106 13.08 -14.14 6.15
CA VAL A 106 13.61 -12.87 5.66
C VAL A 106 14.84 -13.13 4.77
N ILE A 107 14.77 -12.73 3.50
CA ILE A 107 15.89 -12.73 2.56
C ILE A 107 16.68 -11.42 2.72
N GLU A 108 16.00 -10.28 2.62
CA GLU A 108 16.61 -8.94 2.58
C GLU A 108 15.76 -7.90 3.32
N ARG A 109 16.41 -6.82 3.76
CA ARG A 109 15.80 -5.66 4.42
C ARG A 109 16.35 -4.39 3.80
N PHE A 110 15.45 -3.49 3.40
CA PHE A 110 15.80 -2.25 2.70
C PHE A 110 15.25 -1.04 3.45
N PRO A 111 16.11 -0.17 4.00
CA PRO A 111 15.64 1.05 4.62
C PRO A 111 15.05 2.00 3.56
N LEU A 112 13.85 2.49 3.82
CA LEU A 112 13.13 3.46 3.01
C LEU A 112 13.50 4.88 3.46
N SER A 113 13.74 5.76 2.49
CA SER A 113 14.02 7.18 2.76
C SER A 113 12.72 7.96 3.00
N LEU A 114 12.12 7.77 4.18
CA LEU A 114 10.88 8.47 4.55
C LEU A 114 11.18 9.90 5.07
N PRO A 115 10.33 10.90 4.76
CA PRO A 115 10.56 12.30 5.18
C PRO A 115 10.68 12.50 6.69
N ARG A 116 10.00 11.65 7.45
CA ARG A 116 10.11 11.56 8.91
C ARG A 116 10.31 10.10 9.24
N PRO A 117 11.57 9.64 9.41
CA PRO A 117 11.82 8.29 9.87
C PRO A 117 11.08 8.08 11.18
N MET A 118 10.60 6.87 11.39
CA MET A 118 9.98 6.56 12.66
C MET A 118 10.97 6.81 13.80
N GLY A 119 10.55 7.60 14.78
CA GLY A 119 11.23 7.69 16.06
C GLY A 119 10.58 6.78 17.09
N VAL A 120 11.17 6.73 18.28
CA VAL A 120 10.48 6.20 19.47
C VAL A 120 9.24 7.06 19.68
N LEU A 121 8.07 6.44 19.57
CA LEU A 121 6.81 7.08 19.90
C LEU A 121 6.86 7.58 21.35
N PRO A 122 6.61 8.88 21.62
CA PRO A 122 6.60 9.38 23.00
C PRO A 122 5.61 8.56 23.85
N GLY A 123 6.12 7.92 24.91
CA GLY A 123 5.33 7.00 25.76
C GLY A 123 5.48 5.50 25.43
N ALA A 124 6.32 5.13 24.46
CA ALA A 124 6.64 3.72 24.14
C ALA A 124 7.21 2.93 25.29
N GLU A 125 8.12 3.57 26.03
CA GLU A 125 8.94 2.92 27.04
C GLU A 125 8.12 2.41 28.23
N ALA A 126 6.89 2.91 28.41
CA ALA A 126 6.05 2.59 29.56
C ALA A 126 5.08 1.42 29.33
N GLY A 127 4.96 0.91 28.10
CA GLY A 127 3.93 -0.07 27.76
C GLY A 127 2.54 0.57 27.73
N VAL A 128 1.84 0.42 26.60
CA VAL A 128 0.48 0.92 26.35
C VAL A 128 0.34 2.45 26.50
N ILE A 129 0.32 3.16 25.37
CA ILE A 129 -0.18 4.54 25.34
C ILE A 129 -1.66 4.50 25.71
N THR A 130 -1.99 4.80 26.96
CA THR A 130 -3.37 4.82 27.45
C THR A 130 -4.08 6.15 27.21
N ASP A 131 -3.33 7.23 26.97
CA ASP A 131 -3.89 8.55 26.64
C ASP A 131 -4.20 8.65 25.13
N PRO A 132 -5.49 8.75 24.75
CA PRO A 132 -5.88 8.90 23.35
C PRO A 132 -5.30 10.15 22.69
N ARG A 133 -5.04 11.22 23.43
CA ARG A 133 -4.47 12.46 22.89
C ARG A 133 -2.99 12.28 22.55
N ALA A 134 -2.24 11.62 23.42
CA ALA A 134 -0.86 11.24 23.14
C ALA A 134 -0.79 10.32 21.92
N LEU A 135 -1.71 9.35 21.79
CA LEU A 135 -1.80 8.45 20.64
C LEU A 135 -2.11 9.21 19.35
N GLN A 136 -3.04 10.16 19.37
CA GLN A 136 -3.35 10.99 18.21
C GLN A 136 -2.17 11.89 17.80
N ALA A 137 -1.56 12.59 18.77
CA ALA A 137 -0.40 13.45 18.51
C ALA A 137 0.78 12.64 17.94
N ALA A 138 0.98 11.44 18.46
CA ALA A 138 1.89 10.44 17.91
C ALA A 138 1.56 10.12 16.45
N ALA A 139 0.33 9.71 16.15
CA ALA A 139 -0.11 9.36 14.79
C ALA A 139 0.10 10.51 13.78
N GLU A 140 -0.14 11.75 14.19
CA GLU A 140 0.06 12.95 13.35
C GLU A 140 1.55 13.30 13.13
N SER A 141 2.42 12.88 14.06
CA SER A 141 3.86 13.13 13.98
C SER A 141 4.59 12.17 13.03
N LEU A 142 4.05 10.97 12.82
CA LEU A 142 4.68 9.88 12.10
C LEU A 142 4.30 9.83 10.62
N THR A 143 5.25 9.34 9.82
CA THR A 143 4.97 8.84 8.47
C THR A 143 4.75 7.32 8.57
N GLN A 144 3.58 6.87 8.12
CA GLN A 144 3.21 5.46 8.13
C GLN A 144 3.31 4.87 6.73
N VAL A 145 3.97 3.73 6.55
CA VAL A 145 3.97 3.03 5.25
C VAL A 145 2.68 2.24 5.11
N ASN A 146 1.84 2.59 4.15
CA ASN A 146 0.49 2.06 4.04
C ASN A 146 0.38 0.90 3.03
N SER A 147 1.08 1.01 1.89
CA SER A 147 0.92 0.04 0.80
C SER A 147 2.19 -0.18 0.00
N VAL A 148 2.29 -1.36 -0.61
CA VAL A 148 3.36 -1.73 -1.54
C VAL A 148 2.76 -2.37 -2.80
N PHE A 149 3.20 -1.89 -3.97
CA PHE A 149 2.72 -2.33 -5.27
C PHE A 149 3.89 -2.75 -6.15
N LEU A 150 3.72 -3.80 -6.96
CA LEU A 150 4.73 -4.27 -7.91
C LEU A 150 4.38 -3.86 -9.34
N LEU A 151 5.31 -3.18 -10.02
CA LEU A 151 5.22 -2.83 -11.42
C LEU A 151 5.77 -3.93 -12.33
N ARG A 152 5.55 -3.83 -13.65
CA ARG A 152 5.97 -4.89 -14.60
C ARG A 152 7.48 -5.07 -14.69
N ASP A 153 8.23 -4.00 -14.53
CA ASP A 153 9.70 -3.98 -14.56
C ASP A 153 10.34 -4.46 -13.24
N GLY A 154 9.53 -4.76 -12.23
CA GLY A 154 9.99 -5.16 -10.90
C GLY A 154 10.26 -3.99 -9.96
N VAL A 155 9.99 -2.75 -10.38
CA VAL A 155 9.99 -1.60 -9.47
C VAL A 155 8.82 -1.72 -8.50
N LEU A 156 9.06 -1.33 -7.25
CA LEU A 156 8.06 -1.31 -6.20
C LEU A 156 7.61 0.13 -5.96
N ALA A 157 6.30 0.36 -5.98
CA ALA A 157 5.67 1.58 -5.52
C ALA A 157 5.31 1.41 -4.04
N VAL A 158 5.89 2.23 -3.18
CA VAL A 158 5.63 2.24 -1.75
C VAL A 158 4.88 3.52 -1.40
N GLN A 159 3.64 3.40 -0.95
CA GLN A 159 2.83 4.52 -0.53
C GLN A 159 2.93 4.70 0.99
N SER A 160 3.18 5.93 1.41
CA SER A 160 3.15 6.32 2.82
C SER A 160 2.14 7.44 3.08
N MET A 161 1.76 7.59 4.34
CA MET A 161 0.74 8.51 4.81
C MET A 161 1.24 9.27 6.03
N GLN A 162 0.91 10.55 6.13
CA GLN A 162 0.95 11.32 7.36
C GLN A 162 -0.45 11.82 7.71
N ALA A 163 -0.92 11.52 8.93
CA ALA A 163 -2.17 12.09 9.43
C ALA A 163 -2.00 13.59 9.72
N ARG A 164 -2.98 14.41 9.31
CA ARG A 164 -3.04 15.85 9.60
C ARG A 164 -4.46 16.25 9.98
N GLY A 165 -4.78 16.16 11.26
CA GLY A 165 -6.15 16.35 11.75
C GLY A 165 -7.07 15.28 11.15
N PHE A 166 -8.07 15.69 10.39
CA PHE A 166 -9.00 14.78 9.70
C PHE A 166 -8.53 14.38 8.28
N ASP A 167 -7.45 15.00 7.80
CA ASP A 167 -6.91 14.74 6.46
C ASP A 167 -5.71 13.80 6.52
N ALA A 168 -5.39 13.21 5.37
CA ALA A 168 -4.20 12.41 5.16
C ALA A 168 -3.36 13.02 4.03
N VAL A 169 -2.07 13.18 4.28
CA VAL A 169 -1.09 13.55 3.25
C VAL A 169 -0.40 12.28 2.79
N TRP A 170 -0.46 11.99 1.50
CA TRP A 170 0.13 10.80 0.91
C TRP A 170 1.41 11.13 0.17
N ASP A 171 2.42 10.28 0.34
CA ASP A 171 3.65 10.31 -0.43
C ASP A 171 3.82 8.98 -1.16
N LEU A 172 4.55 8.99 -2.27
CA LEU A 172 4.82 7.82 -3.09
C LEU A 172 6.32 7.72 -3.34
N LEU A 173 6.92 6.59 -2.96
CA LEU A 173 8.30 6.24 -3.25
C LEU A 173 8.34 5.12 -4.28
N MET A 174 9.31 5.17 -5.20
CA MET A 174 9.61 4.10 -6.14
C MET A 174 10.96 3.52 -5.77
N VAL A 175 11.01 2.20 -5.60
CA VAL A 175 12.18 1.46 -5.12
C VAL A 175 12.49 0.34 -6.09
N ASP A 176 13.75 0.18 -6.49
CA ASP A 176 14.17 -0.94 -7.34
C ASP A 176 14.27 -2.25 -6.55
N ARG A 177 14.55 -3.36 -7.24
CA ARG A 177 14.71 -4.69 -6.62
C ARG A 177 15.88 -4.81 -5.63
N ARG A 178 16.79 -3.82 -5.62
CA ARG A 178 17.93 -3.75 -4.71
C ARG A 178 17.65 -2.82 -3.53
N GLY A 179 16.43 -2.31 -3.41
CA GLY A 179 16.04 -1.37 -2.36
C GLY A 179 16.49 0.07 -2.60
N ALA A 180 17.05 0.40 -3.77
CA ALA A 180 17.46 1.76 -4.06
C ALA A 180 16.24 2.59 -4.46
N GLN A 181 16.06 3.76 -3.83
CA GLN A 181 15.04 4.71 -4.24
C GLN A 181 15.39 5.28 -5.61
N VAL A 182 14.51 5.10 -6.59
CA VAL A 182 14.67 5.62 -7.95
C VAL A 182 13.86 6.90 -8.19
N TRP A 183 12.75 7.08 -7.47
CA TRP A 183 11.91 8.28 -7.59
C TRP A 183 11.07 8.47 -6.33
N SER A 184 10.65 9.71 -6.07
CA SER A 184 9.65 10.01 -5.04
C SER A 184 8.81 11.23 -5.40
N ALA A 185 7.57 11.26 -4.92
CA ALA A 185 6.72 12.43 -4.92
C ALA A 185 5.97 12.56 -3.60
N ALA A 186 5.89 13.79 -3.12
CA ALA A 186 5.16 14.13 -1.92
C ALA A 186 3.77 14.73 -2.25
N ARG A 187 2.83 14.62 -1.31
CA ARG A 187 1.47 15.20 -1.41
C ARG A 187 0.70 14.73 -2.66
N MET A 188 0.81 13.44 -2.95
CA MET A 188 0.03 12.78 -3.99
C MET A 188 -1.40 12.53 -3.50
N PRO A 189 -2.38 12.35 -4.41
CA PRO A 189 -3.61 11.68 -4.03
C PRO A 189 -3.33 10.23 -3.61
N ARG A 190 -4.23 9.62 -2.84
CA ARG A 190 -4.10 8.22 -2.42
C ARG A 190 -4.06 7.30 -3.64
N LEU A 191 -3.20 6.28 -3.59
CA LEU A 191 -3.07 5.27 -4.65
C LEU A 191 -3.88 4.05 -4.22
N TYR A 192 -4.88 3.66 -5.00
CA TYR A 192 -5.67 2.46 -4.70
C TYR A 192 -5.09 1.19 -5.30
N ALA A 193 -4.59 1.30 -6.53
CA ALA A 193 -4.18 0.13 -7.27
C ALA A 193 -3.11 0.47 -8.30
N VAL A 194 -2.30 -0.54 -8.59
CA VAL A 194 -1.39 -0.57 -9.73
C VAL A 194 -1.75 -1.78 -10.58
N VAL A 195 -1.95 -1.56 -11.89
CA VAL A 195 -2.22 -2.62 -12.86
C VAL A 195 -1.22 -2.51 -14.00
N GLY A 196 -0.18 -3.35 -13.94
CA GLY A 196 0.96 -3.21 -14.82
C GLY A 196 1.71 -1.91 -14.52
N ASP A 197 1.69 -0.97 -15.46
CA ASP A 197 2.36 0.34 -15.35
C ASP A 197 1.35 1.47 -15.14
N LEU A 198 0.08 1.15 -14.86
CA LEU A 198 -0.99 2.11 -14.63
C LEU A 198 -1.27 2.26 -13.14
N PHE A 199 -1.28 3.50 -12.67
CA PHE A 199 -1.64 3.87 -11.31
C PHE A 199 -3.05 4.45 -11.28
N TYR A 200 -3.84 4.02 -10.29
CA TYR A 200 -5.21 4.48 -10.06
C TYR A 200 -5.27 5.24 -8.74
N PHE A 201 -5.42 6.55 -8.84
CA PHE A 201 -5.43 7.46 -7.69
C PHE A 201 -6.85 7.96 -7.39
N ASP A 202 -7.11 8.38 -6.15
CA ASP A 202 -8.23 9.27 -5.84
C ASP A 202 -8.22 10.50 -6.77
N ASP A 203 -9.38 10.92 -7.28
CA ASP A 203 -9.52 12.23 -7.92
C ASP A 203 -9.75 13.31 -6.85
N PRO A 204 -8.73 14.14 -6.54
CA PRO A 204 -8.88 15.17 -5.50
C PRO A 204 -9.86 16.28 -5.89
N ALA A 205 -10.25 16.38 -7.17
CA ALA A 205 -11.24 17.35 -7.62
C ALA A 205 -12.68 16.79 -7.58
N SER A 206 -12.86 15.50 -7.33
CA SER A 206 -14.18 14.89 -7.25
C SER A 206 -14.77 15.07 -5.85
N LEU A 207 -16.02 15.52 -5.80
CA LEU A 207 -16.83 15.53 -4.58
C LEU A 207 -17.55 14.19 -4.33
N LEU A 208 -17.53 13.29 -5.32
CA LEU A 208 -18.17 11.99 -5.25
C LEU A 208 -17.12 10.90 -4.97
N PRO A 209 -17.47 9.90 -4.15
CA PRO A 209 -16.61 8.71 -3.99
C PRO A 209 -16.50 7.97 -5.34
N ASN A 210 -15.45 7.16 -5.49
CA ASN A 210 -15.21 6.30 -6.65
C ASN A 210 -14.87 7.02 -7.97
N HIS A 211 -14.37 8.25 -7.91
CA HIS A 211 -13.75 8.90 -9.07
C HIS A 211 -12.24 8.77 -8.99
N TRP A 212 -11.64 8.25 -10.07
CA TRP A 212 -10.22 7.97 -10.11
C TRP A 212 -9.51 8.75 -11.21
N VAL A 213 -8.30 9.17 -10.91
CA VAL A 213 -7.34 9.67 -11.89
C VAL A 213 -6.37 8.53 -12.23
N VAL A 214 -6.16 8.31 -13.53
CA VAL A 214 -5.22 7.30 -14.01
C VAL A 214 -3.94 7.99 -14.48
N ALA A 215 -2.80 7.49 -14.01
CA ALA A 215 -1.48 7.89 -14.50
C ALA A 215 -0.70 6.67 -14.99
N TRP A 216 0.32 6.89 -15.81
CA TRP A 216 1.27 5.84 -16.19
C TRP A 216 2.60 6.02 -15.45
N TRP A 217 3.29 4.91 -15.19
CA TRP A 217 4.73 4.92 -14.96
C TRP A 217 5.44 5.11 -16.30
N ARG A 218 6.42 5.99 -16.34
CA ARG A 218 7.46 5.96 -17.36
C ARG A 218 8.76 5.89 -16.60
N GLY A 219 9.23 4.66 -16.37
CA GLY A 219 10.57 4.46 -15.83
C GLY A 219 11.59 5.20 -16.70
N ASP A 220 12.67 5.64 -16.08
CA ASP A 220 13.84 6.13 -16.81
C ASP A 220 14.50 4.89 -17.44
N GLY A 221 14.24 4.68 -18.72
CA GLY A 221 14.88 3.64 -19.52
C GLY A 221 16.36 3.92 -19.77
#